data_AF-A0A2V8KEX9-F1
#
_entry.id   AF-A0A2V8KEX9-F1
#
_cell.length_a   1.000
_cell.length_b   1.000
_cell.length_c   1.000
_cell.angle_alpha   90.00
_cell.angle_beta   90.00
_cell.angle_gamma   90.00
#
_symmetry.space_group_name_H-M   'P 1'
#
loop_
_entity.id
_entity.type
_entity.pdbx_description
1 polymer ?
#
loop_
_entity_poly.entity_id
_entity_poly.type
_entity_poly.pdbx_seq_one_letter_code
_entity_poly.pdbx_strand_id
1 'polypeptide(L)' 'IPTSMDVPSIRVYFEENPYSYGPAGAKGIGELPVDGPAPAILNAVADAIGRRVDHIPLVPEDLVEIVDA' A
#
# COMPACT_ATOMS: atom_id res chain seq x y z
N ILE A 1 -14.39 -7.11 -0.20
CA ILE A 1 -13.71 -6.42 -1.33
C ILE A 1 -14.14 -4.96 -1.27
N PRO A 2 -13.21 -3.99 -1.39
CA PRO A 2 -13.54 -2.57 -1.40
C PRO A 2 -14.53 -2.21 -2.52
N THR A 3 -15.40 -1.25 -2.24
CA THR A 3 -16.30 -0.62 -3.21
C THR A 3 -15.60 0.58 -3.88
N SER A 4 -16.24 1.19 -4.88
CA SER A 4 -15.73 2.43 -5.49
C SER A 4 -15.67 3.62 -4.50
N MET A 5 -16.40 3.55 -3.39
CA MET A 5 -16.39 4.60 -2.35
C MET A 5 -15.22 4.44 -1.37
N ASP A 6 -14.59 3.27 -1.31
CA ASP A 6 -13.49 2.98 -0.37
C ASP A 6 -12.11 3.32 -0.95
N VAL A 7 -12.01 3.48 -2.27
CA VAL A 7 -10.72 3.71 -2.96
C VAL A 7 -10.30 5.18 -2.84
N PRO A 8 -9.14 5.49 -2.25
CA PRO A 8 -8.66 6.86 -2.16
C PRO A 8 -8.15 7.37 -3.52
N SER A 9 -7.88 8.67 -3.62
CA SER A 9 -7.20 9.22 -4.80
C SER A 9 -5.79 8.62 -4.93
N ILE A 10 -5.50 7.99 -6.06
CA ILE A 10 -4.19 7.40 -6.36
C ILE A 10 -3.41 8.36 -7.25
N ARG A 11 -2.26 8.83 -6.76
CA ARG A 11 -1.31 9.60 -7.58
C ARG A 11 -0.30 8.65 -8.19
N VAL A 12 -0.09 8.76 -9.50
CA VAL A 12 0.80 7.89 -10.26
C VAL A 12 1.97 8.71 -10.80
N TYR A 13 3.18 8.22 -10.54
CA TYR A 13 4.42 8.75 -11.09
C TYR A 13 5.12 7.62 -11.84
N PHE A 14 5.53 7.88 -13.08
CA PHE A 14 6.28 6.93 -13.88
C PHE A 14 7.76 7.28 -13.82
N GLU A 15 8.57 6.33 -13.38
CA GLU A 15 10.03 6.36 -13.51
C GLU A 15 10.42 5.47 -14.70
N GLU A 16 10.85 6.10 -15.79
CA GLU A 16 11.21 5.38 -17.01
C GLU A 16 12.65 4.88 -16.96
N ASN A 17 12.81 3.56 -16.91
CA ASN A 17 14.11 2.91 -17.01
C ASN A 17 14.02 1.80 -18.08
N PRO A 18 14.44 2.05 -19.33
CA PRO A 18 14.27 1.11 -20.43
C PRO A 18 14.95 -0.24 -20.19
N TYR A 19 14.28 -1.33 -20.54
CA TYR A 19 14.84 -2.69 -20.52
C TYR A 19 15.28 -3.13 -21.92
N SER A 20 16.57 -3.42 -22.09
CA SER A 20 17.14 -3.81 -23.39
C SER A 20 16.52 -5.06 -24.02
N TYR A 21 15.94 -5.94 -23.21
CA TYR A 21 15.29 -7.17 -23.69
C TYR A 21 13.75 -7.07 -23.69
N GLY A 22 13.19 -5.90 -23.36
CA GLY A 22 11.76 -5.64 -23.39
C GLY A 22 11.32 -5.03 -24.71
N PRO A 23 10.09 -5.31 -25.20
CA PRO A 23 9.56 -4.67 -26.39
C PRO A 23 9.50 -3.16 -26.17
N ALA A 24 10.13 -2.40 -27.06
CA ALA A 24 10.25 -0.94 -26.95
C ALA A 24 10.79 -0.44 -25.58
N GLY A 25 11.59 -1.25 -24.87
CA GLY A 25 12.12 -0.88 -23.55
C GLY A 25 11.20 -1.16 -22.36
N ALA A 26 10.04 -1.77 -22.56
CA ALA A 26 9.04 -1.99 -21.51
C ALA A 26 9.46 -3.03 -20.45
N LYS A 27 8.86 -2.90 -19.26
CA LYS A 27 8.98 -3.84 -18.12
C LYS A 27 7.58 -4.19 -17.59
N GLY A 28 7.46 -5.32 -16.91
CA GLY A 28 6.23 -5.68 -16.19
C GLY A 28 6.03 -4.76 -14.98
N ILE A 29 4.79 -4.29 -14.78
CA ILE A 29 4.42 -3.36 -13.69
C ILE A 29 3.10 -3.75 -13.02
N GLY A 30 2.54 -4.92 -13.32
CA GLY A 30 1.24 -5.33 -12.79
C GLY A 30 1.24 -5.64 -11.28
N GLU A 31 2.31 -6.28 -10.80
CA GLU A 31 2.40 -6.77 -9.41
C GLU A 31 2.97 -5.71 -8.45
N LEU A 32 4.02 -4.99 -8.87
CA LEU A 32 4.74 -4.04 -8.00
C LEU A 32 3.85 -2.99 -7.31
N PRO A 33 2.82 -2.40 -7.96
CA PRO A 33 1.91 -1.47 -7.30
C PRO A 33 1.00 -2.11 -6.25
N VAL A 34 0.88 -3.44 -6.21
CA VAL A 34 0.03 -4.20 -5.30
C VAL A 34 0.80 -4.68 -4.06
N ASP A 35 2.12 -4.86 -4.17
CA ASP A 35 2.96 -5.33 -3.06
C ASP A 35 3.16 -4.26 -1.96
N GLY A 36 3.35 -3.00 -2.37
CA GLY A 36 3.66 -1.89 -1.47
C GLY A 36 2.52 -1.32 -0.60
N PRO A 37 1.24 -1.27 -1.04
CA PRO A 37 0.17 -0.62 -0.31
C PRO A 37 -0.07 -1.12 1.12
N ALA A 38 -0.07 -2.44 1.35
CA ALA A 38 -0.37 -3.01 2.67
C ALA A 38 0.60 -2.51 3.76
N PRO A 39 1.94 -2.68 3.63
CA PRO A 39 2.87 -2.15 4.62
C PRO A 39 2.91 -0.61 4.66
N ALA A 40 2.67 0.08 3.54
CA ALA A 40 2.61 1.54 3.53
C ALA A 40 1.44 2.07 4.38
N ILE A 41 0.27 1.43 4.29
CA ILE A 41 -0.90 1.77 5.11
C ILE A 41 -0.63 1.47 6.59
N LEU A 42 -0.07 0.30 6.94
CA LEU A 42 0.25 0.00 8.34
C LEU A 42 1.23 1.00 8.94
N ASN A 43 2.28 1.37 8.20
CA ASN A 43 3.24 2.39 8.66
C ASN A 43 2.57 3.75 8.85
N ALA A 44 1.65 4.15 7.98
CA ALA A 44 0.91 5.41 8.11
C ALA A 44 0.00 5.41 9.35
N VAL A 45 -0.66 4.29 9.64
CA VAL A 45 -1.46 4.14 10.87
C VAL A 45 -0.56 4.17 12.10
N ALA A 46 0.55 3.42 12.10
CA ALA A 46 1.51 3.39 13.20
C ALA A 46 2.08 4.77 13.52
N ASP A 47 2.43 5.55 12.48
CA ASP A 47 2.85 6.95 12.60
C ASP A 47 1.74 7.84 13.19
N ALA A 48 0.49 7.67 12.74
CA ALA A 48 -0.64 8.47 13.20
C ALA A 48 -1.01 8.22 14.66
N ILE A 49 -0.87 6.99 15.17
CA ILE A 49 -1.27 6.61 16.54
C ILE A 49 -0.08 6.52 17.50
N GLY A 50 1.16 6.56 17.01
CA GLY A 50 2.38 6.42 17.81
C GLY A 50 2.58 5.03 18.41
N ARG A 51 1.98 3.98 17.83
CA ARG A 51 2.04 2.60 18.31
C ARG A 51 2.39 1.65 17.17
N ARG A 52 2.93 0.47 17.53
CA ARG A 52 3.30 -0.56 16.55
C ARG A 52 2.04 -1.19 15.94
N VAL A 53 2.04 -1.32 14.60
CA VAL A 53 1.01 -2.02 13.82
C VAL A 53 1.70 -2.86 12.76
N ASP A 54 1.60 -4.19 12.84
CA ASP A 54 2.43 -5.10 12.03
C ASP A 54 1.73 -6.37 11.54
N HIS A 55 0.39 -6.41 11.58
CA HIS A 55 -0.41 -7.49 11.02
C HIS A 55 -1.43 -7.00 10.00
N ILE A 56 -1.83 -7.91 9.10
CA ILE A 56 -2.91 -7.70 8.13
C ILE A 56 -3.90 -8.88 8.17
N PRO A 57 -5.19 -8.65 7.89
CA PRO A 57 -5.81 -7.34 7.70
C PRO A 57 -5.86 -6.55 9.01
N LEU A 58 -5.70 -5.22 8.93
CA LEU A 58 -5.97 -4.33 10.06
C LEU A 58 -7.46 -3.97 10.04
N VAL A 59 -8.23 -4.55 10.94
CA VAL A 59 -9.66 -4.22 11.08
C VAL A 59 -9.88 -3.17 12.19
N PRO A 60 -11.03 -2.47 12.22
CA PRO A 60 -11.29 -1.47 13.25
C PRO A 60 -11.17 -1.99 14.68
N GLU A 61 -11.56 -3.25 14.93
CA GLU A 61 -11.45 -3.89 16.24
C GLU A 61 -9.99 -3.96 16.72
N ASP A 62 -9.07 -4.36 15.83
CA ASP A 62 -7.63 -4.39 16.13
C ASP A 62 -7.12 -2.99 16.49
N LEU A 63 -7.59 -1.97 15.77
CA LEU A 63 -7.17 -0.59 16.01
C LEU A 63 -7.60 -0.08 17.38
N VAL A 64 -8.82 -0.44 17.82
CA VAL A 64 -9.31 -0.13 19.18
C VAL A 64 -8.42 -0.80 20.22
N GLU A 65 -8.15 -2.10 20.06
CA GLU A 65 -7.29 -2.85 21.00
C GLU A 65 -5.87 -2.26 21.09
N ILE A 66 -5.27 -1.88 19.95
CA ILE A 66 -3.93 -1.29 19.91
C ILE A 66 -3.90 0.07 20.60
N VAL A 67 -4.92 0.90 20.39
CA VAL A 67 -4.97 2.27 20.94
C VAL A 67 -5.21 2.26 22.45
N ASP A 68 -6.02 1.33 22.94
CA ASP A 68 -6.38 1.20 24.36
C ASP A 68 -5.32 0.49 25.21
N ALA A 69 -4.34 -0.19 24.59
CA ALA A 69 -3.22 -0.85 25.25
C ALA A 69 -2.23 0.12 25.92
#